data_AF-A0A9E4XYC1-F1
#
_entry.id   AF-A0A9E4XYC1-F1
#
_cell.length_a   1.000
_cell.length_b   1.000
_cell.length_c   1.000
_cell.angle_alpha   90.00
_cell.angle_beta   90.00
_cell.angle_gamma   90.00
#
_symmetry.space_group_name_H-M   'P 1'
#
loop_
_entity.id
_entity.type
_entity.pdbx_description
1 polymer ?
#
loop_
_entity_poly.entity_id
_entity_poly.type
_entity_poly.pdbx_seq_one_letter_code
_entity_poly.pdbx_strand_id
1 'polypeptide(L)'
;MLIVDAQVHIWGANLPTNPAHRQITSFSADALLKEMDEQGVDAAVIHPPGWDPNSGQLALEAARQHPNRLSILGNFPLDRPESHSLVAGWKQQPGMRG
;
A
#
# COMPACT_ATOMS: atom_id res chain seq x y z
N MET A 1 -14.06 5.01 18.50
CA MET A 1 -12.91 4.13 18.76
C MET A 1 -12.09 4.12 17.49
N LEU A 2 -10.76 4.24 17.56
CA LEU A 2 -9.91 4.21 16.37
C LEU A 2 -9.80 2.77 15.83
N ILE A 3 -10.13 2.55 14.56
CA ILE A 3 -10.00 1.28 13.84
C ILE A 3 -9.01 1.44 12.70
N VAL A 4 -7.92 0.66 12.74
CA VAL A 4 -6.88 0.68 11.71
C VAL A 4 -6.77 -0.71 11.09
N ASP A 5 -6.92 -0.78 9.76
CA ASP A 5 -6.60 -1.98 9.00
C ASP A 5 -5.08 -2.03 8.76
N ALA A 6 -4.41 -3.01 9.37
CA ALA A 6 -2.97 -3.13 9.31
C ALA A 6 -2.45 -3.67 7.97
N GLN A 7 -3.32 -4.09 7.04
CA GLN A 7 -2.90 -4.59 5.75
C GLN A 7 -3.98 -4.50 4.67
N VAL A 8 -3.76 -3.61 3.72
CA VAL A 8 -4.54 -3.52 2.47
C VAL A 8 -3.65 -3.53 1.24
N HIS A 9 -4.23 -3.86 0.09
CA HIS A 9 -3.57 -3.79 -1.21
C HIS A 9 -4.32 -2.80 -2.12
N ILE A 10 -3.57 -2.01 -2.89
CA ILE A 10 -4.07 -1.24 -4.05
C ILE A 10 -3.13 -1.50 -5.24
N TRP A 11 -3.68 -1.51 -6.45
CA TRP A 11 -2.93 -1.80 -7.68
C TRP A 11 -3.61 -1.16 -8.90
N GLY A 12 -2.83 -0.87 -9.94
CA GLY A 12 -3.30 -0.27 -11.19
C GLY A 12 -3.24 -1.22 -12.39
N ALA A 13 -2.55 -2.36 -12.29
CA ALA A 13 -2.38 -3.30 -13.37
C ALA A 13 -2.29 -4.77 -12.91
N ASN A 14 -2.47 -5.67 -13.87
CA ASN A 14 -2.38 -7.13 -13.74
C ASN A 14 -3.44 -7.75 -12.82
N LEU A 15 -3.69 -9.04 -13.02
CA LEU A 15 -4.52 -9.83 -12.11
C LEU A 15 -3.67 -10.32 -10.93
N PRO A 16 -4.23 -10.40 -9.71
CA PRO A 16 -3.55 -11.04 -8.61
C PRO A 16 -3.22 -12.49 -8.91
N THR A 17 -2.00 -12.90 -8.57
CA THR A 17 -1.52 -14.28 -8.75
C THR A 17 -2.14 -15.26 -7.76
N ASN A 18 -2.63 -14.78 -6.62
CA ASN A 18 -3.30 -15.57 -5.60
C ASN A 18 -4.84 -15.40 -5.70
N PRO A 19 -5.60 -16.49 -5.92
CA PRO A 19 -7.07 -16.47 -6.02
C PRO A 19 -7.82 -15.92 -4.80
N ALA A 20 -7.20 -15.85 -3.62
CA ALA A 20 -7.79 -15.27 -2.42
C ALA A 20 -7.95 -13.74 -2.51
N HIS A 21 -7.26 -13.08 -3.44
CA HIS A 21 -7.43 -11.66 -3.72
C HIS A 21 -8.54 -11.43 -4.75
N ARG A 22 -9.07 -10.19 -4.78
CA ARG A 22 -10.06 -9.76 -5.79
C ARG A 22 -9.50 -9.97 -7.19
N GLN A 23 -10.20 -10.76 -8.00
CA GLN A 23 -9.78 -11.08 -9.36
C GLN A 23 -10.16 -9.96 -10.33
N ILE A 24 -9.57 -8.78 -10.12
CA ILE A 24 -9.73 -7.56 -10.93
C ILE A 24 -8.36 -6.96 -11.25
N THR A 25 -8.27 -6.21 -12.34
CA THR A 25 -6.99 -5.69 -12.85
C THR A 25 -6.52 -4.42 -12.16
N SER A 26 -7.38 -3.75 -11.40
CA SER A 26 -7.03 -2.57 -10.62
C SER A 26 -7.97 -2.39 -9.42
N PHE A 27 -7.44 -1.80 -8.36
CA PHE A 27 -8.17 -1.34 -7.19
C PHE A 27 -7.49 -0.06 -6.66
N SER A 28 -8.19 1.07 -6.74
CA SER A 28 -7.63 2.40 -6.50
C SER A 28 -7.70 2.84 -5.03
N ALA A 29 -6.94 3.88 -4.68
CA ALA A 29 -7.03 4.52 -3.37
C ALA A 29 -8.44 5.08 -3.08
N ASP A 30 -9.11 5.67 -4.07
CA ASP A 30 -10.48 6.17 -3.93
C ASP A 30 -11.48 5.06 -3.60
N ALA A 31 -11.34 3.91 -4.27
CA ALA A 31 -12.19 2.75 -4.01
C ALA A 31 -11.93 2.18 -2.61
N LEU A 32 -10.66 2.09 -2.20
CA LEU A 32 -10.28 1.71 -0.83
C LEU A 32 -10.88 2.67 0.21
N LEU A 33 -10.72 3.98 0.04
CA LEU A 33 -11.24 4.98 0.98
C LEU A 33 -12.77 4.92 1.10
N LYS A 34 -13.46 4.75 -0.03
CA LYS A 34 -14.91 4.57 -0.04
C LYS A 34 -15.33 3.36 0.79
N GLU A 35 -14.67 2.22 0.60
CA GLU A 35 -14.98 1.01 1.37
C GLU A 35 -14.61 1.16 2.85
N MET A 36 -13.49 1.80 3.17
CA MET A 36 -13.11 2.14 4.55
C MET A 36 -14.20 2.97 5.24
N ASP A 37 -14.71 4.00 4.58
CA ASP A 37 -15.78 4.85 5.10
C ASP A 37 -17.08 4.06 5.31
N GLU A 38 -17.43 3.16 4.38
CA GLU A 38 -18.61 2.29 4.49
C GLU A 38 -18.52 1.27 5.65
N GLN A 39 -17.32 0.85 6.03
CA GLN A 39 -17.07 -0.10 7.10
C GLN A 39 -16.66 0.55 8.45
N GLY A 40 -16.50 1.87 8.48
CA GLY A 40 -16.04 2.59 9.67
C GLY A 40 -14.56 2.33 10.01
N VAL A 41 -13.70 2.13 9.01
CA VAL A 41 -12.25 2.02 9.15
C VAL A 41 -11.61 3.41 9.05
N ASP A 42 -10.94 3.84 10.12
CA ASP A 42 -10.37 5.18 10.20
C ASP A 42 -9.06 5.32 9.42
N ALA A 43 -8.22 4.29 9.39
CA ALA A 43 -6.95 4.32 8.66
C ALA A 43 -6.52 2.94 8.18
N ALA A 44 -5.61 2.89 7.19
CA ALA A 44 -5.06 1.66 6.67
C ALA A 44 -3.56 1.74 6.34
N VAL A 45 -2.90 0.59 6.39
CA VAL A 45 -1.51 0.43 5.96
C VAL A 45 -1.48 -0.36 4.65
N ILE A 46 -0.99 0.28 3.59
CA ILE A 46 -0.87 -0.29 2.26
C ILE A 46 0.40 -1.14 2.21
N HIS A 47 0.23 -2.41 1.84
CA HIS A 47 1.32 -3.29 1.47
C HIS A 47 1.33 -3.43 -0.06
N PRO A 48 2.36 -2.96 -0.78
CA PRO A 48 2.37 -3.03 -2.24
C PRO A 48 2.41 -4.49 -2.74
N PRO A 49 1.44 -4.95 -3.54
CA PRO A 49 1.44 -6.31 -4.04
C PRO A 49 2.46 -6.56 -5.16
N GLY A 50 3.00 -7.78 -5.20
CA GLY A 50 4.02 -8.17 -6.19
C GLY A 50 3.51 -8.39 -7.63
N TRP A 51 2.20 -8.43 -7.87
CA TRP A 51 1.66 -8.59 -9.23
C TRP A 51 1.63 -7.28 -10.03
N ASP A 52 1.70 -6.13 -9.38
CA ASP A 52 1.82 -4.83 -10.04
C ASP A 52 3.19 -4.21 -9.72
N PRO A 53 4.10 -4.08 -10.71
CA PRO A 53 5.43 -3.52 -10.49
C PRO A 53 5.41 -2.04 -10.08
N ASN A 54 4.32 -1.32 -10.34
CA ASN A 54 4.18 0.10 -10.01
C ASN A 54 3.41 0.35 -8.70
N SER A 55 2.97 -0.70 -8.01
CA SER A 55 2.14 -0.58 -6.81
C SER A 55 2.79 0.21 -5.68
N GLY A 56 4.12 0.15 -5.54
CA GLY A 56 4.86 0.91 -4.53
C GLY A 56 4.75 2.42 -4.73
N GLN A 57 4.89 2.89 -5.98
CA GLN A 57 4.74 4.31 -6.30
C GLN A 57 3.29 4.78 -6.12
N LEU A 58 2.33 3.94 -6.53
CA LEU A 58 0.91 4.20 -6.35
C LEU A 58 0.56 4.34 -4.86
N ALA A 59 1.08 3.45 -4.01
CA ALA A 59 0.88 3.47 -2.57
C ALA A 59 1.53 4.69 -1.88
N LEU A 60 2.74 5.08 -2.30
CA LEU A 60 3.39 6.31 -1.82
C LEU A 60 2.57 7.55 -2.15
N GLU A 61 2.04 7.65 -3.38
CA GLU A 61 1.20 8.76 -3.79
C GLU A 61 -0.12 8.80 -3.01
N ALA A 62 -0.76 7.65 -2.79
CA ALA A 62 -1.96 7.55 -1.96
C ALA A 62 -1.71 8.01 -0.51
N ALA A 63 -0.61 7.58 0.09
CA ALA A 63 -0.23 8.00 1.44
C ALA A 63 0.10 9.51 1.51
N ARG A 64 0.69 10.07 0.45
CA ARG A 64 0.95 11.51 0.32
C ARG A 64 -0.34 12.33 0.22
N GLN A 65 -1.32 11.84 -0.55
CA GLN A 65 -2.61 12.51 -0.73
C GLN A 65 -3.51 12.40 0.49
N HIS A 66 -3.40 11.31 1.27
CA HIS A 66 -4.26 11.03 2.41
C HIS A 66 -3.45 10.71 3.70
N PRO A 67 -2.61 11.64 4.19
CA PRO A 67 -1.60 11.38 5.22
C PRO A 67 -2.16 10.96 6.60
N ASN A 68 -3.44 11.22 6.85
CA ASN A 68 -4.14 10.83 8.08
C ASN A 68 -4.98 9.55 7.95
N ARG A 69 -5.11 9.02 6.72
CA ARG A 69 -5.92 7.83 6.43
C ARG A 69 -5.08 6.68 5.92
N LEU A 70 -4.03 6.96 5.13
CA LEU A 70 -3.25 5.94 4.43
C LEU A 70 -1.77 6.09 4.76
N SER A 71 -1.12 4.94 4.92
CA SER A 71 0.34 4.80 5.08
C SER A 71 0.82 3.59 4.29
N ILE A 72 2.13 3.39 4.16
CA ILE A 72 2.72 2.34 3.35
C ILE A 72 3.82 1.58 4.13
N LEU A 73 3.90 0.27 3.88
CA LEU A 73 5.10 -0.54 4.15
C LEU A 73 5.92 -0.68 2.87
N GLY A 74 7.23 -0.55 3.01
CA GLY A 74 8.15 -0.63 1.89
C GLY A 74 8.18 -2.01 1.26
N ASN A 75 8.36 -2.04 -0.05
CA ASN A 75 8.50 -3.25 -0.85
C ASN A 75 9.74 -3.11 -1.75
N PHE A 76 10.63 -4.09 -1.69
CA PHE A 76 11.93 -4.03 -2.35
C PHE A 76 12.54 -5.43 -2.49
N PRO A 77 13.47 -5.64 -3.45
CA PRO A 77 14.13 -6.93 -3.62
C PRO A 77 15.02 -7.27 -2.41
N LEU A 78 14.79 -8.39 -1.74
CA LEU A 78 15.59 -8.80 -0.58
C LEU A 78 16.91 -9.50 -0.94
N ASP A 79 17.05 -9.94 -2.19
CA ASP A 79 18.17 -10.70 -2.72
C ASP A 79 19.31 -9.82 -3.28
N ARG A 80 19.11 -8.50 -3.26
CA ARG A 80 20.04 -7.52 -3.84
C ARG A 80 20.88 -6.85 -2.75
N PRO A 81 22.22 -6.90 -2.78
CA PRO A 81 23.06 -6.25 -1.78
C PRO A 81 22.79 -4.75 -1.61
N GLU A 82 22.46 -4.05 -2.71
CA GLU A 82 22.15 -2.61 -2.70
C GLU A 82 20.91 -2.26 -1.86
N SER A 83 19.99 -3.22 -1.69
CA SER A 83 18.74 -3.03 -0.95
C SER A 83 18.93 -2.71 0.52
N HIS A 84 20.02 -3.16 1.13
CA HIS A 84 20.29 -2.93 2.55
C HIS A 84 20.32 -1.44 2.90
N SER A 85 20.84 -0.61 2.00
CA SER A 85 20.92 0.85 2.21
C SER A 85 19.57 1.57 2.07
N LEU A 86 18.56 0.96 1.45
CA LEU A 86 17.28 1.61 1.16
C LEU A 86 16.51 1.94 2.44
N VAL A 87 16.53 1.02 3.42
CA VAL A 87 15.73 1.11 4.64
C VAL A 87 16.10 2.30 5.53
N ALA A 88 17.38 2.72 5.52
CA ALA A 88 17.89 3.76 6.42
C ALA A 88 17.15 5.11 6.30
N GLY A 89 16.66 5.45 5.10
CA GLY A 89 15.95 6.71 4.82
C GLY A 89 14.42 6.60 4.80
N TRP A 90 13.85 5.41 4.98
CA TRP A 90 12.43 5.18 4.67
C TRP A 90 11.46 6.00 5.50
N LYS A 91 11.68 6.15 6.81
CA LYS A 91 10.79 6.96 7.66
C LYS A 91 10.83 8.46 7.32
N GLN A 92 11.74 8.91 6.46
CA GLN A 92 11.78 10.28 5.92
C GLN A 92 10.81 10.45 4.74
N GLN A 93 10.39 9.36 4.10
CA GLN A 93 9.40 9.38 3.04
C GLN A 93 7.99 9.56 3.66
N PRO A 94 7.18 10.53 3.18
CA PRO A 94 5.83 10.72 3.68
C PRO A 94 5.00 9.43 3.60
N GLY A 95 4.38 9.06 4.72
CA GLY A 95 3.51 7.89 4.80
C GLY A 95 4.22 6.54 4.98
N MET A 96 5.54 6.44 4.81
CA MET A 96 6.30 5.20 4.98
C MET A 96 6.48 4.86 6.47
N ARG A 97 6.08 3.65 6.88
CA ARG A 97 6.08 3.22 8.30
C ARG A 97 7.00 2.05 8.63
N GLY A 98 7.56 1.39 7.64
CA GLY A 98 8.48 0.27 7.83
C GLY A 98 8.84 -0.39 6.53
#